data_AF-A0A084WM87-F1
#
_entry.id   AF-A0A084WM87-F1
#
_cell.length_a   1.000
_cell.length_b   1.000
_cell.length_c   1.000
_cell.angle_alpha   90.00
_cell.angle_beta   90.00
_cell.angle_gamma   90.00
#
_symmetry.space_group_name_H-M   'P 1'
#
loop_
_entity.id
_entity.type
_entity.pdbx_description
1 polymer ?
#
loop_
_entity_poly.entity_id
_entity_poly.type
_entity_poly.pdbx_seq_one_letter_code
_entity_poly.pdbx_strand_id
1 'polypeptide(L)'
;MMIDVMRRNKINCIYQPLNHSSHWFATIGDNERTILSNGSSDRTTGSHPPPQAPPAPLENPVTDACLSCICEASSGCDTAVRCNGDVCGMFRITWAYWADAGKPVQQGDSPDSQNAYANCVNEPYCAANTVQGYMRKFGQDCNGDGNIDCFDHAIIHKLGGYNCKNQVPIVYQSKIDECIQRKAIEYGAVRQ
;
A
#
# COMPACT_ATOMS: atom_id res chain seq x y z
N MET A 1 -33.12 -32.56 -3.34
CA MET A 1 -34.07 -31.43 -3.45
C MET A 1 -33.94 -30.60 -2.18
N MET A 2 -33.90 -29.26 -2.33
CA MET A 2 -33.76 -28.19 -1.30
C MET A 2 -32.33 -28.04 -0.74
N ILE A 3 -31.50 -27.07 -1.16
CA ILE A 3 -31.58 -25.59 -1.26
C ILE A 3 -31.31 -24.88 0.09
N ASP A 4 -30.03 -24.52 0.26
CA ASP A 4 -29.45 -23.21 0.61
C ASP A 4 -30.30 -22.21 1.42
N VAL A 5 -29.87 -21.93 2.66
CA VAL A 5 -30.32 -20.79 3.48
C VAL A 5 -29.10 -20.19 4.19
N MET A 6 -28.51 -19.14 3.60
CA MET A 6 -28.41 -17.79 4.18
C MET A 6 -27.45 -16.91 3.33
N ARG A 7 -27.98 -16.27 2.29
CA ARG A 7 -27.50 -14.97 1.80
C ARG A 7 -28.40 -13.88 2.35
N ARG A 8 -27.82 -12.78 2.86
CA ARG A 8 -28.07 -11.37 2.45
C ARG A 8 -27.59 -10.40 3.54
N ASN A 9 -26.52 -9.68 3.26
CA ASN A 9 -26.50 -8.24 3.55
C ASN A 9 -25.88 -7.54 2.35
N LYS A 10 -26.75 -7.04 1.46
CA LYS A 10 -26.37 -6.23 0.29
C LYS A 10 -26.28 -4.78 0.75
N ILE A 11 -25.07 -4.25 0.88
CA ILE A 11 -24.86 -2.80 0.88
C ILE A 11 -24.51 -2.42 -0.56
N ASN A 12 -25.45 -1.74 -1.21
CA ASN A 12 -25.28 -1.14 -2.53
C ASN A 12 -24.39 0.10 -2.37
N CYS A 13 -23.13 0.04 -2.82
CA CYS A 13 -22.36 1.25 -3.08
C CYS A 13 -22.71 1.74 -4.48
N ILE A 14 -23.58 2.74 -4.56
CA ILE A 14 -23.89 3.43 -5.81
C ILE A 14 -22.74 4.41 -6.08
N TYR A 15 -22.04 4.18 -7.19
CA TYR A 15 -21.09 5.11 -7.78
C TYR A 15 -21.85 6.34 -8.29
N GLN A 16 -21.54 7.52 -7.73
CA GLN A 16 -21.93 8.80 -8.33
C GLN A 16 -20.67 9.66 -8.55
N PRO A 17 -20.43 10.15 -9.77
CA PRO A 17 -19.40 11.14 -10.02
C PRO A 17 -20.02 12.54 -9.86
N LEU A 18 -19.51 13.32 -8.91
CA LEU A 18 -19.74 14.77 -8.88
C LEU A 18 -18.42 15.50 -9.12
N ASN A 19 -18.26 15.79 -10.41
CA ASN A 19 -17.42 16.83 -10.99
C ASN A 19 -17.73 18.19 -10.33
N HIS A 20 -16.75 18.82 -9.68
CA HIS A 20 -16.77 20.28 -9.50
C HIS A 20 -15.35 20.85 -9.58
N SER A 21 -15.13 21.50 -10.72
CA SER A 21 -13.96 22.27 -11.09
C SER A 21 -13.77 23.47 -10.16
N SER A 22 -12.57 23.63 -9.59
CA SER A 22 -12.14 24.85 -8.90
C SER A 22 -11.18 25.59 -9.83
N HIS A 23 -11.73 26.44 -10.71
CA HIS A 23 -10.92 27.31 -11.56
C HIS A 23 -10.51 28.55 -10.77
N TRP A 24 -9.21 28.82 -10.74
CA TRP A 24 -8.64 30.11 -10.38
C TRP A 24 -8.77 31.04 -11.57
N PHE A 25 -9.45 32.18 -11.38
CA PHE A 25 -9.47 33.25 -12.38
C PHE A 25 -8.16 34.04 -12.34
N ALA A 26 -7.51 34.18 -13.49
CA ALA A 26 -6.56 35.25 -13.76
C ALA A 26 -7.10 36.03 -14.98
N THR A 27 -7.40 37.31 -14.81
CA THR A 27 -7.77 38.20 -15.92
C THR A 27 -6.52 38.85 -16.48
N ILE A 28 -6.22 38.59 -17.74
CA ILE A 28 -5.36 39.45 -18.56
C ILE A 28 -6.24 39.94 -19.70
N GLY A 29 -6.45 41.25 -19.77
CA GLY A 29 -6.98 41.91 -20.94
C GLY A 29 -5.87 42.07 -21.97
N ASP A 30 -6.19 41.82 -23.23
CA ASP A 30 -5.82 42.67 -24.36
C ASP A 30 -6.48 42.14 -25.62
N ASN A 31 -7.12 43.04 -26.35
CA ASN A 31 -7.77 42.80 -27.63
C ASN A 31 -7.12 43.75 -28.62
N GLU A 32 -6.46 43.25 -29.67
CA GLU A 32 -6.60 43.79 -31.03
C GLU A 32 -5.93 42.92 -32.14
N ARG A 33 -6.80 42.46 -33.04
CA ARG A 33 -6.78 42.65 -34.52
C ARG A 33 -5.77 41.93 -35.46
N THR A 34 -6.40 41.12 -36.33
CA THR A 34 -6.32 41.05 -37.83
C THR A 34 -5.22 40.26 -38.61
N ILE A 35 -5.72 39.18 -39.26
CA ILE A 35 -5.57 38.66 -40.66
C ILE A 35 -4.21 38.26 -41.28
N LEU A 36 -4.12 37.02 -41.80
CA LEU A 36 -4.07 36.62 -43.24
C LEU A 36 -3.39 35.27 -43.52
N SER A 37 -4.22 34.34 -44.03
CA SER A 37 -4.04 33.47 -45.21
C SER A 37 -2.85 32.51 -45.39
N ASN A 38 -3.26 31.28 -45.76
CA ASN A 38 -2.69 30.35 -46.77
C ASN A 38 -1.48 29.47 -46.43
N GLY A 39 -1.75 28.15 -46.42
CA GLY A 39 -1.19 27.26 -47.44
C GLY A 39 0.03 26.40 -47.11
N SER A 40 -0.22 25.09 -47.11
CA SER A 40 0.63 24.05 -47.72
C SER A 40 1.73 23.35 -46.91
N SER A 41 1.58 22.02 -46.92
CA SER A 41 2.59 20.97 -47.00
C SER A 41 3.56 20.73 -45.84
N ASP A 42 3.26 19.62 -45.17
CA ASP A 42 4.14 18.46 -45.08
C ASP A 42 5.42 18.63 -44.24
N ARG A 43 5.32 18.13 -43.00
CA ARG A 43 6.47 17.51 -42.35
C ARG A 43 6.00 16.38 -41.45
N THR A 44 6.11 15.17 -41.97
CA THR A 44 6.22 13.94 -41.21
C THR A 44 7.38 14.07 -40.22
N THR A 45 7.07 14.30 -38.95
CA THR A 45 8.01 14.03 -37.84
C THR A 45 7.38 12.95 -36.97
N GLY A 46 7.91 11.74 -37.09
CA GLY A 46 7.55 10.62 -36.23
C GLY A 46 7.72 10.97 -34.77
N SER A 47 6.66 10.76 -33.99
CA SER A 47 6.63 10.87 -32.55
C SER A 47 7.40 9.69 -31.94
N HIS A 48 8.72 9.82 -31.79
CA HIS A 48 9.42 9.02 -30.79
C HIS A 48 9.02 9.54 -29.41
N PRO A 49 8.39 8.72 -28.55
CA PRO A 49 8.20 9.11 -27.16
C PRO A 49 9.58 9.32 -26.52
N PRO A 50 9.75 10.33 -25.64
CA PRO A 50 10.99 10.52 -24.92
C PRO A 50 11.34 9.25 -24.11
N PRO A 51 12.63 9.00 -23.83
CA PRO A 51 13.05 7.89 -22.99
C PRO A 51 12.27 7.97 -21.66
N GLN A 52 11.53 6.90 -21.35
CA GLN A 52 10.79 6.82 -20.10
C GLN A 52 11.80 6.88 -18.95
N ALA A 53 11.65 7.86 -18.06
CA ALA A 53 12.33 7.85 -16.78
C ALA A 53 12.04 6.50 -16.07
N PRO A 54 12.96 5.99 -15.23
CA PRO A 54 12.67 4.79 -14.43
C PRO A 54 11.35 5.00 -13.68
N PRO A 55 10.51 3.95 -13.55
CA PRO A 55 9.24 4.06 -12.87
C PRO A 55 9.48 4.64 -11.47
N ALA A 56 8.69 5.65 -11.11
CA ALA A 56 8.72 6.22 -9.77
C ALA A 56 8.58 5.07 -8.73
N PRO A 57 9.24 5.16 -7.56
CA PRO A 57 9.08 4.17 -6.51
C PRO A 57 7.60 3.95 -6.24
N LEU A 58 7.16 2.69 -6.23
CA LEU A 58 5.78 2.32 -5.91
C LEU A 58 5.46 2.91 -4.53
N GLU A 59 4.55 3.89 -4.48
CA GLU A 59 4.27 4.61 -3.23
C GLU A 59 3.82 3.65 -2.11
N ASN A 60 3.18 2.53 -2.46
CA ASN A 60 2.77 1.47 -1.55
C ASN A 60 3.23 0.10 -2.06
N PRO A 61 4.44 -0.37 -1.70
CA PRO A 61 5.01 -1.61 -2.23
C PRO A 61 4.28 -2.88 -1.78
N VAL A 62 3.51 -2.82 -0.70
CA VAL A 62 2.78 -3.97 -0.14
C VAL A 62 1.32 -3.91 -0.57
N THR A 63 0.78 -5.00 -1.12
CA THR A 63 -0.64 -5.07 -1.47
C THR A 63 -1.53 -5.24 -0.23
N ASP A 64 -2.81 -4.86 -0.32
CA ASP A 64 -3.78 -5.07 0.78
C ASP A 64 -3.92 -6.55 1.16
N ALA A 65 -3.84 -7.44 0.17
CA ALA A 65 -3.81 -8.88 0.37
C ALA A 65 -2.62 -9.29 1.25
N CYS A 66 -1.44 -8.75 0.93
CA CYS A 66 -0.23 -9.05 1.67
C CYS A 66 -0.24 -8.47 3.08
N LEU A 67 -0.69 -7.22 3.25
CA LEU A 67 -0.89 -6.61 4.56
C LEU A 67 -1.82 -7.45 5.44
N SER A 68 -2.92 -7.98 4.87
CA SER A 68 -3.83 -8.88 5.57
C SER A 68 -3.11 -10.14 6.05
N CYS A 69 -2.29 -10.77 5.20
CA CYS A 69 -1.55 -11.98 5.58
C CYS A 69 -0.47 -11.72 6.65
N ILE A 70 0.27 -10.62 6.54
CA ILE A 70 1.26 -10.22 7.56
C ILE A 70 0.58 -10.01 8.92
N CYS A 71 -0.57 -9.35 8.92
CA CYS A 71 -1.38 -9.09 10.10
C CYS A 71 -1.93 -10.39 10.73
N GLU A 72 -2.48 -11.30 9.91
CA GLU A 72 -2.96 -12.61 10.37
C GLU A 72 -1.83 -13.45 10.99
N ALA A 73 -0.67 -13.50 10.35
CA ALA A 73 0.48 -14.26 10.85
C ALA A 73 1.05 -13.66 12.16
N SER A 74 0.91 -12.34 12.35
CA SER A 74 1.48 -11.62 13.49
C SER A 74 0.63 -11.70 14.76
N SER A 75 -0.68 -11.50 14.64
CA SER A 75 -1.60 -11.50 15.79
C SER A 75 -2.94 -12.21 15.53
N GLY A 76 -3.14 -12.80 14.36
CA GLY A 76 -4.47 -13.19 13.90
C GLY A 76 -5.32 -11.99 13.48
N CYS A 77 -4.69 -10.86 13.13
CA CYS A 77 -5.35 -9.58 12.90
C CYS A 77 -6.24 -9.09 14.06
N ASP A 78 -5.87 -9.44 15.29
CA ASP A 78 -6.59 -8.96 16.46
C ASP A 78 -6.31 -7.46 16.69
N THR A 79 -7.31 -6.63 16.41
CA THR A 79 -7.27 -5.16 16.60
C THR A 79 -7.37 -4.74 18.07
N ALA A 80 -7.73 -5.67 18.98
CA ALA A 80 -7.73 -5.43 20.40
C ALA A 80 -6.32 -5.57 21.01
N VAL A 81 -5.37 -6.20 20.31
CA VAL A 81 -3.97 -6.29 20.75
C VAL A 81 -3.36 -4.89 20.80
N ARG A 82 -2.94 -4.50 22.00
CA ARG A 82 -2.21 -3.25 22.27
C ARG A 82 -0.71 -3.54 22.40
N CYS A 83 -0.02 -2.74 23.20
CA CYS A 83 1.40 -2.92 23.50
C CYS A 83 1.62 -4.01 24.54
N ASN A 84 2.60 -4.89 24.28
CA ASN A 84 3.18 -5.80 25.25
C ASN A 84 4.70 -5.59 25.22
N GLY A 85 5.23 -4.90 26.24
CA GLY A 85 6.58 -4.36 26.20
C GLY A 85 6.76 -3.39 25.03
N ASP A 86 7.84 -3.55 24.28
CA ASP A 86 8.20 -2.70 23.14
C ASP A 86 7.56 -3.12 21.81
N VAL A 87 6.55 -4.00 21.85
CA VAL A 87 5.89 -4.55 20.66
C VAL A 87 4.39 -4.27 20.73
N CYS A 88 3.86 -3.55 19.74
CA CYS A 88 2.50 -3.04 19.76
C CYS A 88 1.68 -3.40 18.51
N GLY A 89 0.36 -3.43 18.70
CA GLY A 89 -0.63 -3.52 17.63
C GLY A 89 -0.74 -4.88 16.96
N MET A 90 -1.69 -4.98 16.03
CA MET A 90 -1.98 -6.20 15.27
C MET A 90 -0.80 -6.66 14.39
N PHE A 91 0.03 -5.72 13.95
CA PHE A 91 1.24 -5.99 13.18
C PHE A 91 2.46 -6.24 14.07
N ARG A 92 2.34 -6.28 15.40
CA ARG A 92 3.46 -6.56 16.33
C ARG A 92 4.71 -5.72 16.00
N ILE A 93 4.52 -4.41 15.81
CA ILE A 93 5.55 -3.47 15.38
C ILE A 93 6.32 -2.96 16.59
N THR A 94 7.65 -2.81 16.47
CA THR A 94 8.50 -2.17 17.50
C THR A 94 8.68 -0.67 17.23
N TRP A 95 9.13 0.08 18.24
CA TRP A 95 9.44 1.50 18.06
C TRP A 95 10.48 1.73 16.95
N ALA A 96 11.54 0.93 16.91
CA ALA A 96 12.60 1.05 15.90
C ALA A 96 12.07 0.79 14.48
N TYR A 97 11.20 -0.22 14.32
CA TYR A 97 10.53 -0.50 13.06
C TYR A 97 9.69 0.71 12.60
N TRP A 98 8.90 1.29 13.51
CA TRP A 98 8.10 2.49 13.22
C TRP A 98 8.95 3.72 12.87
N ALA A 99 10.05 3.92 13.59
CA ALA A 99 10.98 5.01 13.32
C ALA A 99 11.63 4.87 11.94
N ASP A 100 12.07 3.65 11.60
CA ASP A 100 12.65 3.35 10.30
C ASP A 100 11.66 3.49 9.14
N ALA A 101 10.36 3.26 9.39
CA ALA A 101 9.29 3.46 8.43
C ALA A 101 8.99 4.94 8.13
N GLY A 102 9.68 5.88 8.79
CA GLY A 102 9.48 7.32 8.63
C GLY A 102 8.56 7.94 9.66
N LYS A 103 8.32 7.25 10.80
CA LYS A 103 7.48 7.74 11.91
C LYS A 103 6.08 8.23 11.47
N PRO A 104 5.30 7.43 10.71
CA PRO A 104 3.94 7.84 10.37
C PRO A 104 3.11 8.07 11.63
N VAL A 105 2.18 9.02 11.58
CA VAL A 105 1.32 9.38 12.71
C VAL A 105 -0.12 9.53 12.26
N GLN A 106 -1.04 9.46 13.22
CA GLN A 106 -2.44 9.82 12.98
C GLN A 106 -2.57 11.33 12.75
N GLN A 107 -3.67 11.74 12.11
CA GLN A 107 -3.96 13.15 11.88
C GLN A 107 -4.01 13.92 13.20
N GLY A 108 -3.23 15.00 13.30
CA GLY A 108 -3.18 15.87 14.48
C GLY A 108 -2.20 15.40 15.56
N ASP A 109 -1.53 14.26 15.40
CA ASP A 109 -0.42 13.85 16.26
C ASP A 109 0.93 14.33 15.68
N SER A 110 1.98 14.29 16.49
CA SER A 110 3.34 14.71 16.12
C SER A 110 4.30 13.51 16.14
N PRO A 111 5.17 13.31 15.14
CA PRO A 111 6.12 12.19 15.12
C PRO A 111 7.15 12.22 16.26
N ASP A 112 7.28 13.34 16.97
CA ASP A 112 8.18 13.48 18.12
C ASP A 112 7.46 13.36 19.47
N SER A 113 6.14 13.16 19.46
CA SER A 113 5.37 12.86 20.68
C SER A 113 5.76 11.49 21.24
N GLN A 114 5.88 11.40 22.56
CA GLN A 114 6.19 10.15 23.25
C GLN A 114 5.16 9.05 22.97
N ASN A 115 3.92 9.43 22.67
CA ASN A 115 2.82 8.49 22.39
C ASN A 115 2.63 8.23 20.89
N ALA A 116 3.33 8.94 20.00
CA ALA A 116 3.12 8.88 18.54
C ALA A 116 3.20 7.45 17.98
N TYR A 117 4.24 6.74 18.39
CA TYR A 117 4.46 5.34 18.05
C TYR A 117 3.26 4.48 18.44
N ALA A 118 2.90 4.47 19.73
CA ALA A 118 1.83 3.63 20.25
C ALA A 118 0.46 4.02 19.67
N ASN A 119 0.20 5.32 19.50
CA ASN A 119 -1.01 5.81 18.87
C ASN A 119 -1.12 5.31 17.42
N CYS A 120 -0.04 5.41 16.65
CA CYS A 120 -0.04 4.97 15.25
C CYS A 120 -0.21 3.46 15.11
N VAL A 121 0.66 2.67 15.72
CA VAL A 121 0.70 1.21 15.43
C VAL A 121 -0.46 0.43 16.04
N ASN A 122 -1.23 1.04 16.95
CA ASN A 122 -2.48 0.48 17.46
C ASN A 122 -3.72 0.90 16.63
N GLU A 123 -3.56 1.74 15.62
CA GLU A 123 -4.61 2.13 14.67
C GLU A 123 -4.38 1.40 13.33
N PRO A 124 -5.38 0.68 12.79
CA PRO A 124 -5.20 -0.15 11.60
C PRO A 124 -4.52 0.52 10.40
N TYR A 125 -4.94 1.73 10.02
CA TYR A 125 -4.41 2.39 8.82
C TYR A 125 -3.00 2.93 9.05
N CYS A 126 -2.73 3.51 10.21
CA CYS A 126 -1.40 4.01 10.54
C CYS A 126 -0.39 2.87 10.73
N ALA A 127 -0.83 1.74 11.31
CA ALA A 127 -0.01 0.53 11.39
C ALA A 127 0.31 -0.03 9.99
N ALA A 128 -0.67 -0.09 9.08
CA ALA A 128 -0.43 -0.50 7.70
C ALA A 128 0.54 0.45 6.98
N ASN A 129 0.38 1.77 7.15
CA ASN A 129 1.31 2.78 6.62
C ASN A 129 2.73 2.61 7.17
N THR A 130 2.85 2.15 8.42
CA THR A 130 4.14 1.82 9.02
C THR A 130 4.79 0.63 8.31
N VAL A 131 4.03 -0.43 8.01
CA VAL A 131 4.54 -1.57 7.21
C VAL A 131 4.96 -1.11 5.81
N GLN A 132 4.14 -0.29 5.14
CA GLN A 132 4.47 0.27 3.83
C GLN A 132 5.79 1.06 3.86
N GLY A 133 5.95 1.95 4.84
CA GLY A 133 7.16 2.75 5.00
C GLY A 133 8.40 1.91 5.26
N TYR A 134 8.27 0.86 6.07
CA TYR A 134 9.37 -0.05 6.33
C TYR A 134 9.77 -0.83 5.06
N MET A 135 8.79 -1.30 4.27
CA MET A 135 9.08 -2.00 3.01
C MET A 135 9.64 -1.08 1.93
N ARG A 136 9.26 0.21 1.89
CA ARG A 136 9.94 1.18 1.02
C ARG A 136 11.43 1.31 1.35
N LYS A 137 11.81 1.17 2.63
CA LYS A 137 13.20 1.29 3.08
C LYS A 137 14.00 0.00 2.93
N PHE A 138 13.38 -1.14 3.21
CA PHE A 138 14.09 -2.42 3.35
C PHE A 138 13.66 -3.51 2.35
N GLY A 139 12.73 -3.20 1.45
CA GLY A 139 12.27 -4.11 0.39
C GLY A 139 13.44 -4.63 -0.43
N GLN A 140 13.60 -5.94 -0.43
CA GLN A 140 14.65 -6.66 -1.13
C GLN A 140 14.21 -8.11 -1.32
N ASP A 141 14.79 -8.79 -2.28
CA ASP A 141 14.59 -10.24 -2.46
C ASP A 141 15.23 -10.93 -1.26
N CYS A 142 14.44 -11.61 -0.44
CA CYS A 142 14.84 -12.33 0.75
C CYS A 142 14.84 -13.85 0.53
N ASN A 143 13.93 -14.39 -0.28
CA ASN A 143 13.85 -15.83 -0.53
C ASN A 143 14.77 -16.35 -1.67
N GLY A 144 15.36 -15.45 -2.46
CA GLY A 144 16.28 -15.72 -3.56
C GLY A 144 15.61 -16.09 -4.89
N ASP A 145 14.31 -15.79 -5.07
CA ASP A 145 13.57 -16.15 -6.28
C ASP A 145 13.66 -15.12 -7.42
N GLY A 146 14.33 -13.99 -7.18
CA GLY A 146 14.52 -12.92 -8.15
C GLY A 146 13.39 -11.89 -8.21
N ASN A 147 12.34 -12.03 -7.40
CA ASN A 147 11.27 -11.06 -7.25
C ASN A 147 11.29 -10.44 -5.85
N ILE A 148 10.64 -9.29 -5.70
CA ILE A 148 10.34 -8.69 -4.40
C ILE A 148 8.82 -8.71 -4.27
N ASP A 149 8.30 -9.67 -3.52
CA ASP A 149 6.87 -9.90 -3.42
C ASP A 149 6.36 -10.03 -1.98
N CYS A 150 5.16 -10.59 -1.80
CA CYS A 150 4.59 -10.72 -0.46
C CYS A 150 5.38 -11.64 0.46
N PHE A 151 6.02 -12.68 -0.06
CA PHE A 151 6.86 -13.56 0.74
C PHE A 151 8.05 -12.78 1.30
N ASP A 152 8.72 -11.97 0.48
CA ASP A 152 9.82 -11.14 0.95
C ASP A 152 9.38 -10.12 1.99
N HIS A 153 8.28 -9.41 1.73
CA HIS A 153 7.73 -8.45 2.68
C HIS A 153 7.38 -9.10 4.02
N ALA A 154 6.80 -10.30 4.02
CA ALA A 154 6.49 -11.02 5.26
C ALA A 154 7.77 -11.43 6.03
N ILE A 155 8.81 -11.88 5.32
CA ILE A 155 10.10 -12.22 5.91
C ILE A 155 10.77 -10.99 6.51
N ILE A 156 10.81 -9.87 5.78
CA ILE A 156 11.35 -8.58 6.25
C ILE A 156 10.57 -8.09 7.47
N HIS A 157 9.25 -8.23 7.48
CA HIS A 157 8.43 -7.84 8.62
C HIS A 157 8.79 -8.65 9.87
N LYS A 158 9.04 -9.95 9.70
CA LYS A 158 9.32 -10.87 10.82
C LYS A 158 10.75 -10.77 11.36
N LEU A 159 11.73 -10.65 10.46
CA LEU A 159 13.16 -10.73 10.80
C LEU A 159 13.85 -9.36 10.80
N GLY A 160 13.23 -8.34 10.21
CA GLY A 160 13.86 -7.06 9.89
C GLY A 160 14.66 -7.12 8.59
N GLY A 161 14.90 -5.96 7.99
CA GLY A 161 15.56 -5.87 6.68
C GLY A 161 16.96 -6.49 6.63
N TYR A 162 17.77 -6.33 7.68
CA TYR A 162 19.16 -6.83 7.68
C TYR A 162 19.27 -8.35 7.89
N ASN A 163 18.23 -8.99 8.43
CA ASN A 163 18.26 -10.40 8.79
C ASN A 163 17.33 -11.25 7.91
N CYS A 164 16.80 -10.69 6.82
CA CYS A 164 15.74 -11.36 6.06
C CYS A 164 16.23 -12.63 5.31
N LYS A 165 17.54 -12.84 5.21
CA LYS A 165 18.13 -14.09 4.69
C LYS A 165 18.24 -15.21 5.74
N ASN A 166 17.88 -14.95 6.99
CA ASN A 166 17.91 -15.95 8.06
C ASN A 166 16.66 -16.84 8.04
N GLN A 167 16.70 -17.92 8.83
CA GLN A 167 15.58 -18.85 8.95
C GLN A 167 14.35 -18.18 9.58
N VAL A 168 13.24 -18.23 8.85
CA VAL A 168 11.92 -17.78 9.31
C VAL A 168 11.32 -18.81 10.26
N PRO A 169 10.69 -18.41 11.38
CA PRO A 169 9.96 -19.34 12.23
C PRO A 169 8.86 -20.07 11.45
N ILE A 170 8.88 -21.41 11.50
CA ILE A 170 7.99 -22.28 10.70
C ILE A 170 6.52 -21.88 10.86
N VAL A 171 6.06 -21.65 12.10
CA VAL A 171 4.66 -21.28 12.38
C VAL A 171 4.27 -19.95 11.73
N TYR A 172 5.19 -18.99 11.65
CA TYR A 172 4.92 -17.72 10.98
C TYR A 172 4.85 -17.92 9.46
N GLN A 173 5.83 -18.64 8.90
CA GLN A 173 5.88 -18.94 7.47
C GLN A 173 4.62 -19.69 7.00
N SER A 174 4.21 -20.76 7.71
CA SER A 174 3.02 -21.53 7.35
C SER A 174 1.76 -20.67 7.32
N LYS A 175 1.59 -19.75 8.27
CA LYS A 175 0.43 -18.83 8.28
C LYS A 175 0.44 -17.86 7.08
N ILE A 176 1.62 -17.38 6.68
CA ILE A 176 1.79 -16.54 5.50
C ILE A 176 1.42 -17.33 4.24
N ASP A 177 2.00 -18.52 4.07
CA ASP A 177 1.77 -19.38 2.91
C ASP A 177 0.27 -19.72 2.75
N GLU A 178 -0.36 -20.16 3.84
CA GLU A 178 -1.80 -20.48 3.88
C GLU A 178 -2.67 -19.26 3.55
N CYS A 179 -2.34 -18.08 4.08
CA CYS A 179 -3.09 -16.87 3.79
C CYS A 179 -2.94 -16.44 2.33
N ILE A 180 -1.71 -16.44 1.79
CA ILE A 180 -1.45 -16.04 0.39
C ILE A 180 -2.20 -16.96 -0.57
N GLN A 181 -2.14 -18.28 -0.33
CA GLN A 181 -2.87 -19.26 -1.14
C GLN A 181 -4.39 -19.01 -1.10
N ARG A 182 -4.95 -18.77 0.10
CA ARG A 182 -6.37 -18.44 0.26
C ARG A 182 -6.75 -17.17 -0.50
N LYS A 183 -5.95 -16.10 -0.37
CA LYS A 183 -6.17 -14.83 -1.07
C LYS A 183 -6.09 -15.00 -2.58
N ALA A 184 -5.13 -15.76 -3.09
CA ALA A 184 -5.01 -16.04 -4.53
C ALA A 184 -6.27 -16.71 -5.11
N ILE A 185 -6.86 -17.66 -4.39
CA ILE A 185 -8.12 -18.32 -4.78
C ILE A 185 -9.27 -17.32 -4.76
N GLU A 186 -9.39 -16.49 -3.72
CA GLU A 186 -10.42 -15.45 -3.62
C GLU A 186 -10.34 -14.46 -4.80
N TYR A 187 -9.16 -13.95 -5.12
CA TYR A 187 -8.97 -13.06 -6.28
C TYR A 187 -9.26 -13.73 -7.62
N GLY A 188 -8.94 -15.03 -7.75
CA GLY A 188 -9.26 -15.82 -8.94
C GLY A 188 -10.76 -16.08 -9.10
N ALA A 189 -11.50 -16.22 -8.00
CA ALA A 189 -12.96 -16.42 -8.00
C ALA A 189 -13.75 -15.13 -8.24
N VAL A 190 -13.22 -13.97 -7.83
CA VAL A 190 -13.88 -12.65 -8.01
C VAL A 190 -13.73 -12.10 -9.44
N ARG A 191 -12.74 -12.60 -10.20
CA ARG A 191 -12.49 -12.21 -11.59
C ARG A 191 -13.22 -13.07 -12.64
N GLN A 192 -14.09 -13.99 -12.20
CA GLN A 192 -14.96 -14.84 -13.04
C GLN A 192 -16.41 -14.37 -12.93
#